data_AF-A0A1H8S5P9-F1
#
_entry.id   AF-A0A1H8S5P9-F1
#
_cell.length_a   1.000
_cell.length_b   1.000
_cell.length_c   1.000
_cell.angle_alpha   90.00
_cell.angle_beta   90.00
_cell.angle_gamma   90.00
#
_symmetry.space_group_name_H-M   'P 1'
#
loop_
_entity.id
_entity.type
_entity.pdbx_description
1 polymer ?
#
loop_
_entity_poly.entity_id
_entity_poly.type
_entity_poly.pdbx_seq_one_letter_code
_entity_poly.pdbx_strand_id
1 'polypeptide(L)'
;MNAAEMPTTQDSAIVEAFGRPMDVLYTQVETGEALPALVRVLELRSWLAMVEDQAVQTRQRIHEARAKAVDLYGTSADDLRFDVAVLEATQRVGLRYAETLGELLQNAPATSPTARRPVSFTHATAHAVATADGALTVRPVRTSERVTEVGAGRHRR
;
A
#
# COMPACT_ATOMS: atom_id res chain seq x y z
N MET A 1 12.45 15.86 -14.16
CA MET A 1 12.75 14.66 -13.36
C MET A 1 11.42 14.08 -12.93
N ASN A 2 11.16 12.80 -13.22
CA ASN A 2 9.92 12.14 -12.86
C ASN A 2 10.08 11.50 -11.48
N ALA A 3 9.19 11.82 -10.53
CA ALA A 3 9.24 11.25 -9.18
C ALA A 3 9.17 9.71 -9.19
N ALA A 4 8.54 9.11 -10.19
CA ALA A 4 8.46 7.64 -10.34
C ALA A 4 9.83 6.97 -10.58
N GLU A 5 10.79 7.70 -11.15
CA GLU A 5 12.13 7.18 -11.47
C GLU A 5 13.13 7.42 -10.33
N MET A 6 12.77 8.27 -9.38
CA MET A 6 13.64 8.64 -8.26
C MET A 6 13.62 7.54 -7.20
N PRO A 7 14.75 7.05 -6.72
CA PRO A 7 14.75 6.06 -5.64
C PRO A 7 14.26 6.70 -4.34
N THR A 8 13.62 5.90 -3.49
CA THR A 8 13.36 6.30 -2.10
C THR A 8 13.75 5.22 -1.11
N THR A 9 14.03 5.63 0.13
CA THR A 9 14.31 4.71 1.25
C THR A 9 13.17 3.71 1.52
N GLN A 10 11.95 4.01 1.08
CA GLN A 10 10.76 3.19 1.32
C GLN A 10 10.41 2.21 0.18
N ASP A 11 11.16 2.20 -0.92
CA ASP A 11 10.82 1.38 -2.09
C ASP A 11 10.76 -0.12 -1.76
N SER A 12 11.71 -0.59 -0.96
CA SER A 12 11.77 -2.00 -0.53
C SER A 12 10.53 -2.40 0.29
N ALA A 13 10.11 -1.56 1.24
CA ALA A 13 8.94 -1.80 2.07
C ALA A 13 7.64 -1.83 1.26
N ILE A 14 7.52 -0.98 0.23
CA ILE A 14 6.37 -0.99 -0.68
C ILE A 14 6.36 -2.28 -1.50
N VAL A 15 7.49 -2.65 -2.09
CA VAL A 15 7.61 -3.90 -2.88
C VAL A 15 7.27 -5.12 -2.02
N GLU A 16 7.71 -5.14 -0.76
CA GLU A 16 7.39 -6.20 0.20
C GLU A 16 5.89 -6.26 0.52
N ALA A 17 5.26 -5.12 0.82
CA ALA A 17 3.85 -5.05 1.20
C ALA A 17 2.89 -5.49 0.07
N PHE A 18 3.23 -5.17 -1.19
CA PHE A 18 2.40 -5.48 -2.36
C PHE A 18 2.87 -6.71 -3.16
N GLY A 19 4.05 -7.25 -2.85
CA GLY A 19 4.61 -8.45 -3.48
C GLY A 19 4.91 -8.29 -4.98
N ARG A 20 5.10 -7.06 -5.46
CA ARG A 20 5.34 -6.76 -6.89
C ARG A 20 6.42 -5.69 -7.05
N PRO A 21 7.22 -5.76 -8.14
CA PRO A 21 8.16 -4.71 -8.51
C PRO A 21 7.50 -3.34 -8.71
N MET A 22 8.25 -2.26 -8.48
CA MET A 22 7.75 -0.87 -8.52
C MET A 22 7.18 -0.47 -9.88
N ASP A 23 7.82 -0.87 -10.97
CA ASP A 23 7.35 -0.64 -12.34
C ASP A 23 5.96 -1.26 -12.57
N VAL A 24 5.75 -2.50 -12.11
CA VAL A 24 4.45 -3.19 -12.18
C VAL A 24 3.38 -2.45 -11.37
N LEU A 25 3.73 -1.92 -10.19
CA LEU A 25 2.80 -1.18 -9.34
C LEU A 25 2.37 0.15 -9.99
N TYR A 26 3.29 0.89 -10.61
CA TYR A 26 2.95 2.11 -11.35
C TYR A 26 2.09 1.82 -12.57
N THR A 27 2.39 0.75 -13.33
CA THR A 27 1.53 0.33 -14.46
C THR A 27 0.10 0.03 -14.02
N GLN A 28 -0.11 -0.61 -12.85
CA GLN A 28 -1.46 -0.86 -12.32
C GLN A 28 -2.25 0.43 -12.05
N VAL A 29 -1.57 1.51 -11.64
CA VAL A 29 -2.22 2.82 -11.47
C VAL A 29 -2.57 3.44 -12.82
N GLU A 30 -1.65 3.36 -13.78
CA GLU A 30 -1.86 3.89 -15.15
C GLU A 30 -2.99 3.17 -15.89
N THR A 31 -3.15 1.86 -15.70
CA THR A 31 -4.25 1.07 -16.28
C THR A 31 -5.58 1.25 -15.55
N GLY A 32 -5.58 1.91 -14.39
CA GLY A 32 -6.78 2.09 -13.55
C GLY A 32 -7.20 0.82 -12.80
N GLU A 33 -6.34 -0.19 -12.74
CA GLU A 33 -6.59 -1.47 -12.05
C GLU A 33 -6.14 -1.45 -10.58
N ALA A 34 -5.46 -0.39 -10.15
CA ALA A 34 -4.93 -0.26 -8.81
C ALA A 34 -6.03 -0.11 -7.73
N LEU A 35 -5.82 -0.78 -6.60
CA LEU A 35 -6.61 -0.54 -5.39
C LEU A 35 -6.38 0.92 -4.90
N PRO A 36 -7.39 1.57 -4.31
CA PRO A 36 -7.23 2.93 -3.77
C PRO A 36 -6.06 3.10 -2.79
N ALA A 37 -5.78 2.06 -2.00
CA ALA A 37 -4.64 2.04 -1.09
C ALA A 37 -3.29 2.09 -1.84
N LEU A 38 -3.16 1.39 -2.97
CA LEU A 38 -1.95 1.41 -3.79
C LEU A 38 -1.74 2.80 -4.42
N VAL A 39 -2.81 3.41 -4.94
CA VAL A 39 -2.75 4.79 -5.46
C VAL A 39 -2.20 5.73 -4.40
N ARG A 40 -2.76 5.66 -3.18
CA ARG A 40 -2.34 6.54 -2.08
C ARG A 40 -0.90 6.30 -1.64
N VAL A 41 -0.45 5.06 -1.63
CA VAL A 41 0.95 4.68 -1.33
C VAL A 41 1.89 5.28 -2.36
N LEU A 42 1.60 5.13 -3.66
CA LEU A 42 2.48 5.64 -4.73
C LEU A 42 2.49 7.17 -4.81
N GLU A 43 1.39 7.84 -4.46
CA GLU A 43 1.36 9.30 -4.27
C GLU A 43 2.34 9.74 -3.18
N LEU A 44 2.23 9.17 -1.97
CA LEU A 44 3.10 9.53 -0.84
C LEU A 44 4.56 9.17 -1.09
N ARG A 45 4.81 8.04 -1.73
CA ARG A 45 6.14 7.64 -2.18
C ARG A 45 6.75 8.66 -3.13
N SER A 46 5.96 9.18 -4.08
CA SER A 46 6.43 10.18 -5.03
C SER A 46 6.78 11.50 -4.34
N TRP A 47 6.00 11.92 -3.34
CA TRP A 47 6.33 13.10 -2.54
C TRP A 47 7.57 12.90 -1.67
N LEU A 48 7.71 11.72 -1.05
CA LEU A 48 8.90 11.37 -0.29
C LEU A 48 10.16 11.41 -1.16
N ALA A 49 10.11 10.83 -2.36
CA ALA A 49 11.24 10.81 -3.29
C ALA A 49 11.70 12.24 -3.63
N MET A 50 10.78 13.16 -3.95
CA MET A 50 11.13 14.56 -4.23
C MET A 50 11.79 15.25 -3.02
N VAL A 51 11.31 14.97 -1.81
CA VAL A 51 11.84 15.55 -0.58
C VAL A 51 13.24 14.99 -0.29
N GLU A 52 13.46 13.69 -0.43
CA GLU A 52 14.77 13.07 -0.23
C GLU A 52 15.82 13.61 -1.21
N ASP A 53 15.44 13.75 -2.48
CA ASP A 53 16.32 14.33 -3.49
C ASP A 53 16.61 15.82 -3.22
N GLN A 54 15.60 16.61 -2.82
CA GLN A 54 15.83 17.99 -2.40
C GLN A 54 16.84 18.06 -1.24
N ALA A 55 16.83 17.10 -0.31
CA ALA A 55 17.81 17.04 0.78
C ALA A 55 19.22 16.72 0.25
N VAL A 56 19.35 15.80 -0.71
CA VAL A 56 20.63 15.48 -1.37
C VAL A 56 21.16 16.72 -2.10
N GLN A 57 20.35 17.37 -2.92
CA GLN A 57 20.72 18.59 -3.65
C GLN A 57 21.12 19.71 -2.69
N THR A 58 20.38 19.92 -1.61
CA THR A 58 20.68 20.99 -0.64
C THR A 58 21.99 20.70 0.11
N ARG A 59 22.25 19.44 0.51
CA ARG A 59 23.56 19.06 1.07
C ARG A 59 24.69 19.33 0.09
N GLN A 60 24.49 18.99 -1.18
CA GLN A 60 25.48 19.23 -2.23
C GLN A 60 25.79 20.74 -2.36
N ARG A 61 24.75 21.60 -2.38
CA ARG A 61 24.94 23.06 -2.38
C ARG A 61 25.71 23.56 -1.16
N ILE A 62 25.38 23.07 0.04
CA ILE A 62 26.11 23.41 1.27
C ILE A 62 27.58 22.99 1.16
N HIS A 63 27.87 21.80 0.64
CA HIS A 63 29.24 21.33 0.44
C HIS A 63 30.01 22.20 -0.54
N GLU A 64 29.40 22.57 -1.67
CA GLU A 64 29.99 23.45 -2.67
C GLU A 64 30.23 24.87 -2.14
N ALA A 65 29.24 25.44 -1.44
CA ALA A 65 29.35 26.73 -0.77
C ALA A 65 30.49 26.74 0.25
N ARG A 66 30.61 25.68 1.06
CA ARG A 66 31.68 25.55 2.04
C ARG A 66 33.06 25.42 1.39
N ALA A 67 33.17 24.71 0.27
CA ALA A 67 34.42 24.63 -0.50
C ALA A 67 34.81 25.99 -1.07
N LYS A 68 33.84 26.77 -1.60
CA LYS A 68 34.07 28.13 -2.12
C LYS A 68 34.35 29.16 -1.02
N ALA A 69 33.82 28.99 0.19
CA ALA A 69 34.11 29.90 1.30
C ALA A 69 35.59 29.83 1.76
N VAL A 70 36.27 28.70 1.53
CA VAL A 70 37.72 28.57 1.71
C VAL A 70 38.49 29.33 0.61
N ASP A 71 37.85 29.51 -0.55
CA ASP A 71 38.35 30.25 -1.70
C ASP A 71 37.78 31.69 -1.70
N LEU A 72 38.23 32.47 -0.71
CA LEU A 72 38.16 33.94 -0.60
C LEU A 72 37.05 34.64 -1.41
N TYR A 73 35.96 35.04 -0.73
CA TYR A 73 34.86 35.93 -1.18
C TYR A 73 33.63 35.32 -1.88
N GLY A 74 33.49 33.99 -1.99
CA GLY A 74 32.50 33.37 -2.89
C GLY A 74 31.08 33.04 -2.39
N THR A 75 30.72 33.20 -1.10
CA THR A 75 29.35 32.84 -0.65
C THR A 75 28.86 33.74 0.50
N SER A 76 27.64 34.26 0.35
CA SER A 76 26.99 35.03 1.42
C SER A 76 26.60 34.11 2.57
N ALA A 77 26.88 34.54 3.81
CA ALA A 77 26.45 33.82 5.01
C ALA A 77 24.91 33.64 5.08
N ASP A 78 24.14 34.47 4.37
CA ASP A 78 22.69 34.34 4.24
C ASP A 78 22.28 33.10 3.44
N ASP A 79 22.95 32.83 2.31
CA ASP A 79 22.63 31.69 1.45
C ASP A 79 22.86 30.37 2.17
N LEU A 80 23.97 30.28 2.92
CA LEU A 80 24.29 29.11 3.72
C LEU A 80 23.26 28.90 4.85
N ARG A 81 22.82 29.99 5.51
CA ARG A 81 21.77 29.92 6.53
C ARG A 81 20.44 29.45 5.95
N PHE A 82 20.10 29.94 4.76
CA PHE A 82 18.90 29.52 4.05
C PHE A 82 18.96 28.04 3.69
N ASP A 83 20.06 27.56 3.10
CA ASP A 83 20.21 26.16 2.72
C ASP A 83 20.17 25.22 3.93
N VAL A 84 20.75 25.61 5.08
CA VAL A 84 20.63 24.84 6.33
C VAL A 84 19.16 24.74 6.77
N ALA A 85 18.43 25.86 6.76
CA ALA A 85 17.02 25.86 7.14
C ALA A 85 16.16 25.01 6.19
N VAL A 86 16.45 25.04 4.88
CA VAL A 86 15.80 24.17 3.89
C VAL A 86 16.10 22.71 4.20
N LEU A 87 17.35 22.35 4.44
CA LEU A 87 17.73 20.97 4.74
C LEU A 87 17.01 20.42 5.98
N GLU A 88 16.90 21.21 7.04
CA GLU A 88 16.16 20.84 8.25
C GLU A 88 14.67 20.64 7.98
N ALA A 89 14.05 21.55 7.22
CA ALA A 89 12.64 21.46 6.86
C ALA A 89 12.36 20.23 6.00
N THR A 90 13.20 19.97 4.99
CA THR A 90 13.09 18.82 4.11
C THR A 90 13.24 17.50 4.88
N GLN A 91 14.18 17.40 5.82
CA GLN A 91 14.31 16.21 6.67
C GLN A 91 13.07 15.96 7.53
N ARG A 92 12.51 17.02 8.14
CA ARG A 92 11.30 16.92 8.96
C ARG A 92 10.09 16.45 8.14
N VAL A 93 9.92 17.01 6.95
CA VAL A 93 8.84 16.62 6.04
C VAL A 93 9.04 15.19 5.53
N GLY A 94 10.28 14.82 5.20
CA GLY A 94 10.63 13.47 4.75
C GLY A 94 10.32 12.42 5.82
N LEU A 95 10.71 12.67 7.07
CA LEU A 95 10.37 11.81 8.20
C LEU A 95 8.86 11.61 8.33
N ARG A 96 8.09 12.70 8.26
CA ARG A 96 6.62 12.64 8.36
C ARG A 96 5.98 11.83 7.23
N TYR A 97 6.50 11.96 6.00
CA TYR A 97 6.00 11.14 4.88
C TYR A 97 6.36 9.67 5.05
N ALA A 98 7.57 9.35 5.51
CA ALA A 98 7.99 7.98 5.80
C ALA A 98 7.14 7.35 6.91
N GLU A 99 6.85 8.07 7.98
CA GLU A 99 5.95 7.63 9.07
C GLU A 99 4.53 7.36 8.55
N THR A 100 3.94 8.33 7.84
CA THR A 100 2.59 8.20 7.25
C THR A 100 2.52 7.02 6.28
N LEU A 101 3.56 6.82 5.49
CA LEU A 101 3.65 5.70 4.57
C LEU A 101 3.75 4.37 5.31
N GLY A 102 4.57 4.29 6.36
CA GLY A 102 4.67 3.11 7.23
C GLY A 102 3.33 2.73 7.85
N GLU A 103 2.57 3.71 8.36
CA GLU A 103 1.22 3.50 8.88
C GLU A 103 0.27 2.96 7.81
N LEU A 104 0.32 3.50 6.59
CA LEU A 104 -0.51 3.01 5.49
C LEU A 104 -0.14 1.60 5.05
N LEU A 105 1.14 1.27 4.98
CA LEU A 105 1.60 -0.06 4.61
C LEU A 105 1.19 -1.12 5.65
N GLN A 106 1.18 -0.77 6.94
CA GLN A 106 0.70 -1.65 8.01
C GLN A 106 -0.82 -1.89 7.95
N ASN A 107 -1.59 -0.90 7.48
CA ASN A 107 -3.05 -0.96 7.43
C ASN A 107 -3.62 -1.38 6.07
N ALA A 108 -2.80 -1.40 5.02
CA ALA A 108 -3.20 -1.88 3.71
C ALA A 108 -3.51 -3.38 3.81
N PRO A 109 -4.62 -3.87 3.23
CA PRO A 109 -4.89 -5.30 3.23
C PRO A 109 -3.73 -5.99 2.52
N ALA A 110 -3.04 -6.90 3.22
CA ALA A 110 -1.99 -7.71 2.63
C ALA A 110 -2.55 -8.33 1.35
N THR A 111 -2.10 -7.83 0.20
CA THR A 111 -2.45 -8.37 -1.12
C THR A 111 -1.63 -9.61 -1.43
N SER A 112 -0.99 -10.19 -0.40
CA SER A 112 -0.41 -11.52 -0.49
C SER A 112 -1.50 -12.47 -0.98
N PRO A 113 -1.28 -13.20 -2.08
CA PRO A 113 -2.17 -14.24 -2.54
C PRO A 113 -2.03 -15.44 -1.61
N THR A 114 -2.35 -15.28 -0.33
CA THR A 114 -2.73 -16.43 0.48
C THR A 114 -4.06 -16.87 -0.06
N ALA A 115 -4.04 -18.00 -0.79
CA ALA A 115 -5.19 -18.69 -1.34
C ALA A 115 -6.41 -18.45 -0.44
N ARG A 116 -7.35 -17.62 -0.91
CA ARG A 116 -8.63 -17.39 -0.25
C ARG A 116 -9.31 -18.75 -0.20
N ARG A 117 -9.14 -19.47 0.90
CA ARG A 117 -9.96 -20.63 1.22
C ARG A 117 -11.40 -20.12 1.17
N PRO A 118 -12.28 -20.70 0.33
CA PRO A 118 -13.64 -20.21 0.24
C PRO A 118 -14.29 -20.32 1.62
N VAL A 119 -14.56 -19.18 2.23
CA VAL A 119 -15.44 -19.09 3.39
C VAL A 119 -16.84 -19.26 2.86
N SER A 120 -17.38 -20.46 3.01
CA SER A 120 -18.80 -20.73 2.76
C SER A 120 -19.61 -19.96 3.79
N PHE A 121 -20.21 -18.85 3.37
CA PHE A 121 -21.29 -18.22 4.13
C PHE A 121 -22.54 -19.08 3.98
N THR A 122 -22.91 -19.82 5.03
CA THR A 122 -24.24 -20.42 5.12
C THR A 122 -25.24 -19.30 5.34
N HIS A 123 -25.87 -18.82 4.27
CA HIS A 123 -27.01 -17.92 4.36
C HIS A 123 -28.23 -18.74 4.80
N ALA A 124 -28.61 -18.64 6.07
CA ALA A 124 -29.85 -19.21 6.57
C ALA A 124 -31.01 -18.34 6.08
N THR A 125 -31.65 -18.72 4.97
CA THR A 125 -32.94 -18.14 4.57
C THR A 125 -34.03 -18.65 5.50
N ALA A 126 -34.43 -17.81 6.46
CA ALA A 126 -35.63 -18.04 7.25
C ALA A 126 -36.86 -17.67 6.39
N HIS A 127 -37.66 -18.66 6.00
CA HIS A 127 -39.00 -18.41 5.49
C HIS A 127 -39.98 -18.41 6.67
N ALA A 128 -40.62 -17.27 6.91
CA ALA A 128 -41.76 -17.19 7.82
C ALA A 128 -42.97 -17.82 7.15
N VAL A 129 -43.48 -18.92 7.71
CA VAL A 129 -44.79 -19.47 7.35
C VAL A 129 -45.79 -18.95 8.37
N ALA A 130 -46.71 -18.11 7.92
CA ALA A 130 -47.84 -17.66 8.73
C ALA A 130 -48.84 -18.81 8.87
N THR A 131 -49.05 -19.29 10.09
CA THR A 131 -50.19 -20.15 10.43
C THR A 131 -51.35 -19.27 10.89
N ALA A 132 -52.58 -19.70 10.58
CA ALA A 132 -53.81 -18.93 10.80
C ALA A 132 -54.23 -18.76 12.27
N ASP A 133 -53.31 -18.92 13.24
CA ASP A 133 -53.62 -18.82 14.68
C ASP A 133 -52.48 -18.20 15.51
N GLY A 134 -51.82 -17.17 14.95
CA GLY A 134 -51.07 -16.17 15.72
C GLY A 134 -49.81 -16.61 16.51
N ALA A 135 -49.37 -17.86 16.42
CA ALA A 135 -48.19 -18.35 17.15
C ALA A 135 -46.96 -18.55 16.23
N LEU A 136 -45.97 -17.66 16.35
CA LEU A 136 -44.67 -17.78 15.69
C LEU A 136 -43.85 -18.92 16.30
N THR A 137 -43.69 -20.04 15.59
CA THR A 137 -42.71 -21.08 15.94
C THR A 137 -41.62 -21.13 14.86
N VAL A 138 -40.39 -20.76 15.23
CA VAL A 138 -39.21 -20.91 14.38
C VAL A 138 -38.66 -22.33 14.54
N ARG A 139 -38.81 -23.17 13.51
CA ARG A 139 -38.15 -24.48 13.45
C ARG A 139 -36.90 -24.41 12.58
N PRO A 140 -35.70 -24.71 13.09
CA PRO A 140 -34.53 -24.87 12.25
C PRO A 140 -34.65 -26.16 11.42
N VAL A 141 -34.61 -26.03 10.10
CA VAL A 141 -34.40 -27.17 9.19
C VAL A 141 -32.90 -27.36 9.03
N ARG A 142 -32.38 -28.50 9.53
CA ARG A 142 -31.05 -28.98 9.11
C ARG A 142 -31.19 -29.65 7.75
N THR A 143 -30.85 -28.95 6.68
CA THR A 143 -30.55 -29.59 5.40
C THR A 143 -29.16 -30.21 5.51
N SER A 144 -29.09 -31.50 5.86
CA SER A 144 -27.90 -32.31 5.60
C SER A 144 -28.00 -32.81 4.17
N GLU A 145 -27.43 -32.09 3.22
CA GLU A 145 -27.10 -32.69 1.92
C GLU A 145 -25.87 -33.59 2.12
N ARG A 146 -26.12 -34.88 2.39
CA ARG A 146 -25.14 -35.92 2.13
C ARG A 146 -25.16 -36.19 0.62
N VAL A 147 -24.15 -35.73 -0.10
CA VAL A 147 -23.85 -36.29 -1.42
C VAL A 147 -23.22 -37.67 -1.19
N THR A 148 -24.05 -38.71 -1.15
CA THR A 148 -23.62 -40.09 -1.30
C THR A 148 -23.60 -40.42 -2.79
N GLU A 149 -22.44 -40.35 -3.41
CA GLU A 149 -22.21 -41.02 -4.69
C GLU A 149 -21.73 -42.45 -4.39
N VAL A 150 -22.69 -43.39 -4.38
CA VAL A 150 -22.43 -44.83 -4.38
C VAL A 150 -23.25 -45.44 -5.51
N GLY A 151 -22.56 -45.98 -6.51
CA GLY A 151 -23.17 -46.68 -7.63
C GLY A 151 -22.12 -47.39 -8.48
N ALA A 152 -21.53 -48.46 -7.94
CA ALA A 152 -20.65 -49.38 -8.65
C ALA A 152 -21.42 -50.20 -9.70
N GLY A 153 -20.79 -50.48 -10.85
CA GLY A 153 -21.32 -51.40 -11.86
C GLY A 153 -20.27 -51.84 -12.89
N ARG A 154 -19.73 -53.04 -12.70
CA ARG A 154 -18.73 -53.76 -13.55
C ARG A 154 -19.24 -54.01 -14.98
N HIS A 155 -18.33 -54.15 -15.93
CA HIS A 155 -18.32 -55.33 -16.83
C HIS A 155 -16.93 -55.63 -17.41
N ARG A 156 -16.53 -56.90 -17.29
CA ARG A 156 -15.43 -57.55 -18.02
C ARG A 156 -15.79 -57.67 -19.50
N ARG A 157 -14.81 -57.50 -20.37
CA ARG A 157 -14.33 -58.52 -21.32
C ARG A 157 -12.95 -58.13 -21.85
#